data_AF-A0A1Z5JUP5-F1
#
_entry.id   AF-A0A1Z5JUP5-F1
#
_cell.length_a   1.000
_cell.length_b   1.000
_cell.length_c   1.000
_cell.angle_alpha   90.00
_cell.angle_beta   90.00
_cell.angle_gamma   90.00
#
_symmetry.space_group_name_H-M   'P 1'
#
loop_
_entity.id
_entity.type
_entity.pdbx_description
1 polymer ?
#
loop_
_entity_poly.entity_id
_entity_poly.type
_entity_poly.pdbx_seq_one_letter_code
_entity_poly.pdbx_strand_id
1 'polypeptide(L)'
;MVTVRKQDNLQNGKIPILPAVLTGASMMHATFMFLQTQVPSWNAAEEFCLHATEDCLRPDLMAFQCISGMVFMVCTILGIYAWYGTRSCHLSSQRLFAQLPVAQWLTLWNLTYQIWDFGISFVIPEFTQPILLAHHAAAATVAYAALRYNMLGYYAIFFMGLSEISSVFLVVIDLGRYIPPESGTYYDMLVHQVCAPLFVVTFFYYRVILWWYPITVNLLKDVSDGLKKSKSPHWVMYLLLLLDIPMGFLQLYWMALIVQTLQSQMS
;
A
#
# COMPACT_ATOMS: atom_id res chain seq x y z
N MET A 1 29.72 -13.24 12.81
CA MET A 1 29.98 -12.35 11.65
C MET A 1 29.49 -13.08 10.42
N VAL A 2 28.22 -12.89 10.04
CA VAL A 2 27.62 -13.57 8.88
C VAL A 2 28.12 -12.82 7.65
N THR A 3 29.02 -13.44 6.90
CA THR A 3 29.48 -12.96 5.61
C THR A 3 28.29 -12.99 4.64
N VAL A 4 27.69 -11.82 4.42
CA VAL A 4 26.71 -11.59 3.37
C VAL A 4 27.40 -11.90 2.04
N ARG A 5 27.17 -13.11 1.50
CA ARG A 5 27.61 -13.47 0.15
C ARG A 5 27.08 -12.43 -0.82
N LYS A 6 28.00 -11.83 -1.56
CA LYS A 6 27.78 -11.01 -2.77
C LYS A 6 26.49 -11.41 -3.48
N GLN A 7 25.48 -10.57 -3.32
CA GLN A 7 24.21 -10.62 -4.05
C GLN A 7 24.42 -9.97 -5.45
N ASP A 8 25.53 -10.32 -6.12
CA ASP A 8 26.05 -9.63 -7.32
C ASP A 8 25.31 -10.01 -8.61
N ASN A 9 24.29 -10.89 -8.56
CA ASN A 9 23.62 -11.39 -9.77
C ASN A 9 22.23 -10.81 -10.06
N LEU A 10 21.70 -9.89 -9.23
CA LEU A 10 20.47 -9.14 -9.55
C LEU A 10 20.74 -7.71 -10.04
N GLN A 11 22.02 -7.28 -10.05
CA GLN A 11 22.38 -5.87 -10.29
C GLN A 11 22.27 -5.39 -11.74
N ASN A 12 21.97 -6.24 -12.73
CA ASN A 12 21.91 -5.84 -14.14
C ASN A 12 20.64 -6.27 -14.91
N GLY A 13 19.66 -6.85 -14.23
CA GLY A 13 18.37 -7.14 -14.85
C GLY A 13 17.51 -5.89 -14.82
N LYS A 14 17.48 -5.12 -15.91
CA LYS A 14 16.39 -4.17 -16.13
C LYS A 14 15.09 -4.98 -16.08
N ILE A 15 14.39 -4.94 -14.96
CA ILE A 15 13.05 -5.52 -14.86
C ILE A 15 12.27 -4.93 -16.04
N PRO A 16 11.70 -5.75 -16.94
CA PRO A 16 10.87 -5.24 -18.01
C PRO A 16 9.57 -4.73 -17.39
N ILE A 17 9.60 -3.48 -16.89
CA ILE A 17 8.56 -2.91 -16.02
C ILE A 17 7.19 -3.09 -16.66
N LEU A 18 7.03 -2.68 -17.93
CA LEU A 18 5.74 -2.74 -18.61
C LEU A 18 5.21 -4.18 -18.78
N PRO A 19 5.96 -5.13 -19.37
CA PRO A 19 5.51 -6.53 -19.41
C PRO A 19 5.21 -7.14 -18.04
N ALA A 20 6.03 -6.85 -17.02
CA ALA A 20 5.84 -7.39 -15.67
C ALA A 20 4.56 -6.83 -15.02
N VAL A 21 4.34 -5.52 -15.11
CA VAL A 21 3.14 -4.84 -14.60
C VAL A 21 1.89 -5.33 -15.33
N LEU A 22 1.91 -5.42 -16.67
CA LEU A 22 0.76 -5.89 -17.44
C LEU A 22 0.40 -7.34 -17.11
N THR A 23 1.41 -8.20 -16.97
CA THR A 23 1.19 -9.60 -16.59
C THR A 23 0.61 -9.69 -15.19
N GLY A 24 1.21 -8.99 -14.22
CA GLY A 24 0.74 -9.00 -12.84
C GLY A 24 -0.68 -8.43 -12.69
N ALA A 25 -0.98 -7.31 -13.33
CA ALA A 25 -2.32 -6.71 -13.30
C ALA A 25 -3.37 -7.60 -13.99
N SER A 26 -2.99 -8.27 -15.08
CA SER A 26 -3.87 -9.25 -15.75
C SER A 26 -4.16 -10.45 -14.85
N MET A 27 -3.15 -10.95 -14.13
CA MET A 27 -3.32 -12.04 -13.16
C MET A 27 -4.20 -11.62 -11.98
N MET A 28 -4.02 -10.41 -11.45
CA MET A 28 -4.89 -9.85 -10.40
C MET A 28 -6.33 -9.74 -10.89
N HIS A 29 -6.54 -9.22 -12.11
CA HIS A 29 -7.89 -9.10 -12.67
C HIS A 29 -8.55 -10.46 -12.96
N ALA A 30 -7.81 -11.42 -13.51
CA ALA A 30 -8.31 -12.78 -13.69
C ALA A 30 -8.68 -13.45 -12.35
N THR A 31 -7.86 -13.23 -11.32
CA THR A 31 -8.13 -13.74 -9.97
C THR A 31 -9.35 -13.05 -9.36
N PHE A 32 -9.51 -11.74 -9.55
CA PHE A 32 -10.71 -11.00 -9.14
C PHE A 32 -11.97 -11.58 -9.78
N MET A 33 -11.97 -11.75 -11.11
CA MET A 33 -13.10 -12.35 -11.83
C MET A 33 -13.39 -13.77 -11.34
N PHE A 34 -12.36 -14.57 -11.10
CA PHE A 34 -12.52 -15.92 -10.53
C PHE A 34 -13.15 -15.87 -9.14
N LEU A 35 -12.62 -15.04 -8.24
CA LEU A 35 -13.13 -14.91 -6.87
C LEU A 35 -14.59 -14.48 -6.85
N GLN A 36 -15.01 -13.57 -7.73
CA GLN A 36 -16.43 -13.18 -7.83
C GLN A 36 -17.37 -14.37 -8.08
N THR A 37 -16.90 -15.44 -8.75
CA THR A 37 -17.69 -16.66 -8.98
C THR A 37 -17.69 -17.64 -7.81
N GLN A 38 -16.73 -17.50 -6.89
CA GLN A 38 -16.52 -18.42 -5.77
C GLN A 38 -16.98 -17.85 -4.43
N VAL A 39 -17.18 -16.53 -4.35
CA VAL A 39 -17.59 -15.85 -3.12
C VAL A 39 -18.93 -16.42 -2.66
N PRO A 40 -19.03 -16.88 -1.39
CA PRO A 40 -20.28 -17.35 -0.83
C PRO A 40 -21.40 -16.31 -0.98
N SER A 41 -22.65 -16.77 -0.96
CA SER A 41 -23.84 -15.90 -0.91
C SER A 41 -23.98 -15.22 0.46
N TRP A 42 -22.98 -14.45 0.87
CA TRP A 42 -23.03 -13.62 2.06
C TRP A 42 -23.74 -12.31 1.73
N ASN A 43 -24.72 -11.97 2.56
CA ASN A 43 -25.47 -10.73 2.41
C ASN A 43 -24.56 -9.54 2.72
N ALA A 44 -24.50 -8.60 1.79
CA ALA A 44 -23.81 -7.34 2.02
C ALA A 44 -24.59 -6.47 3.01
N ALA A 45 -23.93 -5.51 3.64
CA ALA A 45 -24.60 -4.51 4.46
C ALA A 45 -25.58 -3.69 3.60
N GLU A 46 -26.70 -3.28 4.20
CA GLU A 46 -27.79 -2.58 3.50
C GLU A 46 -27.32 -1.32 2.75
N GLU A 47 -26.30 -0.62 3.26
CA GLU A 47 -25.75 0.58 2.63
C GLU A 47 -25.07 0.31 1.26
N PHE A 48 -24.68 -0.95 1.00
CA PHE A 48 -24.07 -1.38 -0.28
C PHE A 48 -25.08 -2.03 -1.23
N CYS A 49 -26.36 -2.04 -0.86
CA CYS A 49 -27.45 -2.64 -1.61
C CYS A 49 -28.17 -1.60 -2.47
N LEU A 50 -27.43 -1.04 -3.44
CA LEU A 50 -28.00 -0.11 -4.40
C LEU A 50 -28.98 -0.86 -5.32
N HIS A 51 -30.29 -0.69 -5.10
CA HIS A 51 -31.41 -1.17 -5.93
C HIS A 51 -31.81 -2.67 -5.85
N ALA A 52 -31.39 -3.42 -4.84
CA ALA A 52 -31.77 -4.83 -4.72
C ALA A 52 -33.17 -5.03 -4.11
N THR A 53 -34.01 -5.83 -4.76
CA THR A 53 -35.35 -6.23 -4.25
C THR A 53 -35.35 -7.60 -3.57
N GLU A 54 -34.37 -8.47 -3.82
CA GLU A 54 -34.12 -9.75 -3.13
C GLU A 54 -32.59 -10.06 -3.14
N ASP A 55 -32.09 -10.73 -2.09
CA ASP A 55 -30.70 -11.14 -1.80
C ASP A 55 -29.59 -10.23 -2.34
N CYS A 56 -29.24 -9.19 -1.58
CA CYS A 56 -28.18 -8.26 -1.91
C CYS A 56 -26.78 -8.88 -1.71
N LEU A 57 -26.22 -9.40 -2.80
CA LEU A 57 -24.87 -9.95 -2.84
C LEU A 57 -23.88 -8.94 -3.46
N ARG A 58 -22.71 -8.77 -2.84
CA ARG A 58 -21.61 -7.92 -3.33
C ARG A 58 -20.28 -8.68 -3.45
N PRO A 59 -20.20 -9.69 -4.35
CA PRO A 59 -19.00 -10.50 -4.52
C PRO A 59 -17.81 -9.71 -5.07
N ASP A 60 -18.07 -8.59 -5.74
CA ASP A 60 -17.06 -7.62 -6.20
C ASP A 60 -16.28 -7.00 -5.04
N LEU A 61 -16.96 -6.54 -3.99
CA LEU A 61 -16.32 -5.93 -2.82
C LEU A 61 -15.42 -6.94 -2.09
N MET A 62 -15.88 -8.17 -1.91
CA MET A 62 -15.09 -9.23 -1.28
C MET A 62 -13.90 -9.66 -2.15
N ALA A 63 -14.13 -9.89 -3.45
CA ALA A 63 -13.06 -10.24 -4.38
C ALA A 63 -11.97 -9.17 -4.42
N PHE A 64 -12.36 -7.89 -4.43
CA PHE A 64 -11.43 -6.77 -4.32
C PHE A 64 -10.59 -6.86 -3.04
N GLN A 65 -11.24 -6.96 -1.87
CA GLN A 65 -10.54 -7.03 -0.59
C GLN A 65 -9.59 -8.24 -0.48
N CYS A 66 -9.94 -9.38 -1.07
CA CYS A 66 -9.03 -10.52 -1.13
C CYS A 66 -7.76 -10.21 -1.92
N ILE A 67 -7.86 -9.57 -3.10
CA ILE A 67 -6.70 -9.17 -3.89
C ILE A 67 -5.86 -8.12 -3.14
N SER A 68 -6.50 -7.09 -2.59
CA SER A 68 -5.84 -6.04 -1.81
C SER A 68 -5.10 -6.62 -0.61
N GLY A 69 -5.76 -7.50 0.14
CA GLY A 69 -5.17 -8.21 1.28
C GLY A 69 -3.94 -9.04 0.89
N MET A 70 -4.01 -9.80 -0.21
CA MET A 70 -2.88 -10.58 -0.71
C MET A 70 -1.68 -9.68 -1.04
N VAL A 71 -1.90 -8.55 -1.71
CA VAL A 71 -0.81 -7.62 -2.06
C VAL A 71 -0.24 -6.94 -0.82
N PHE A 72 -1.08 -6.41 0.07
CA PHE A 72 -0.61 -5.72 1.27
C PHE A 72 0.16 -6.67 2.19
N MET A 73 -0.23 -7.95 2.28
CA MET A 73 0.52 -8.96 3.00
C MET A 73 1.93 -9.16 2.41
N VAL A 74 2.04 -9.30 1.08
CA VAL A 74 3.35 -9.43 0.41
C VAL A 74 4.22 -8.20 0.67
N CYS A 75 3.67 -7.00 0.48
CA CYS A 75 4.37 -5.73 0.69
C CYS A 75 4.84 -5.58 2.15
N THR A 76 3.96 -5.91 3.10
CA THR A 76 4.25 -5.89 4.54
C THR A 76 5.36 -6.86 4.92
N ILE A 77 5.28 -8.11 4.47
CA ILE A 77 6.28 -9.14 4.78
C ILE A 77 7.65 -8.72 4.25
N LEU A 78 7.72 -8.27 2.99
CA LEU A 78 8.97 -7.81 2.38
C LEU A 78 9.51 -6.56 3.08
N GLY A 79 8.63 -5.62 3.45
CA GLY A 79 8.97 -4.41 4.19
C GLY A 79 9.57 -4.71 5.56
N ILE A 80 8.90 -5.55 6.36
CA ILE A 80 9.37 -5.98 7.68
C ILE A 80 10.70 -6.72 7.57
N TYR A 81 10.81 -7.66 6.62
CA TYR A 81 12.02 -8.43 6.40
C TYR A 81 13.21 -7.53 6.03
N ALA A 82 13.01 -6.55 5.14
CA ALA A 82 14.07 -5.63 4.73
C ALA A 82 14.47 -4.66 5.86
N TRP A 83 13.48 -4.12 6.57
CA TRP A 83 13.69 -3.08 7.58
C TRP A 83 14.21 -3.63 8.91
N TYR A 84 13.51 -4.61 9.49
CA TYR A 84 13.82 -5.16 10.81
C TYR A 84 14.69 -6.42 10.74
N GLY A 85 14.42 -7.31 9.79
CA GLY A 85 15.11 -8.60 9.68
C GLY A 85 16.56 -8.47 9.21
N THR A 86 16.75 -8.06 7.96
CA THR A 86 18.09 -7.90 7.36
C THR A 86 18.75 -6.59 7.72
N ARG A 87 17.95 -5.55 8.02
CA ARG A 87 18.39 -4.16 8.22
C ARG A 87 19.22 -3.62 7.06
N SER A 88 19.12 -4.24 5.89
CA SER A 88 19.95 -3.95 4.71
C SER A 88 19.81 -2.50 4.23
N CYS A 89 18.63 -1.91 4.39
CA CYS A 89 18.35 -0.53 4.06
C CYS A 89 19.10 0.48 4.93
N HIS A 90 19.44 0.13 6.18
CA HIS A 90 20.14 1.02 7.11
C HIS A 90 21.66 1.05 6.90
N LEU A 91 22.20 0.09 6.14
CA LEU A 91 23.64 -0.02 5.89
C LEU A 91 24.11 0.89 4.75
N SER A 92 23.20 1.36 3.90
CA SER A 92 23.53 2.25 2.78
C SER A 92 23.69 3.69 3.26
N SER A 93 24.86 4.28 2.99
CA SER A 93 25.08 5.72 3.17
C SER A 93 24.31 6.58 2.16
N GLN A 94 23.80 5.98 1.08
CA GLN A 94 23.06 6.65 0.01
C GLN A 94 21.62 6.12 -0.03
N ARG A 95 20.79 6.45 0.97
CA ARG A 95 19.40 5.98 1.07
C ARG A 95 18.57 6.19 -0.20
N LEU A 96 18.67 7.36 -0.82
CA LEU A 96 17.90 7.73 -2.02
C LEU A 96 18.31 6.94 -3.27
N PHE A 97 19.58 6.61 -3.46
CA PHE A 97 20.08 5.91 -4.65
C PHE A 97 20.47 4.45 -4.35
N ALA A 98 20.16 3.96 -3.15
CA ALA A 98 20.50 2.62 -2.70
C ALA A 98 19.87 1.58 -3.63
N GLN A 99 20.71 0.65 -4.08
CA GLN A 99 20.30 -0.43 -4.96
C GLN A 99 19.98 -1.66 -4.14
N LEU A 100 18.72 -1.77 -3.74
CA LEU A 100 18.23 -2.85 -2.88
C LEU A 100 17.28 -3.74 -3.70
N PRO A 101 17.64 -5.00 -3.99
CA PRO A 101 16.78 -5.89 -4.78
C PRO A 101 15.38 -6.05 -4.16
N VAL A 102 15.28 -6.12 -2.83
CA VAL A 102 13.99 -6.19 -2.13
C VAL A 102 13.13 -4.96 -2.37
N ALA A 103 13.73 -3.76 -2.43
CA ALA A 103 13.01 -2.53 -2.71
C ALA A 103 12.46 -2.51 -4.14
N GLN A 104 13.23 -3.01 -5.12
CA GLN A 104 12.76 -3.11 -6.50
C GLN A 104 11.56 -4.06 -6.65
N TRP A 105 11.63 -5.25 -6.05
CA TRP A 105 10.51 -6.19 -6.06
C TRP A 105 9.26 -5.63 -5.38
N LEU A 106 9.44 -5.03 -4.21
CA LEU A 106 8.37 -4.42 -3.45
C LEU A 106 7.74 -3.24 -4.21
N THR A 107 8.56 -2.41 -4.87
CA THR A 107 8.07 -1.32 -5.73
C THR A 107 7.31 -1.84 -6.95
N LEU A 108 7.76 -2.95 -7.55
CA LEU A 108 7.07 -3.58 -8.68
C LEU A 108 5.70 -4.13 -8.28
N TRP A 109 5.60 -4.80 -7.14
CA TRP A 109 4.32 -5.27 -6.60
C TRP A 109 3.38 -4.09 -6.32
N ASN A 110 3.88 -3.05 -5.65
CA ASN A 110 3.09 -1.86 -5.37
C ASN A 110 2.63 -1.18 -6.67
N LEU A 111 3.52 -0.92 -7.63
CA LEU A 111 3.15 -0.34 -8.93
C LEU A 111 2.06 -1.15 -9.65
N THR A 112 2.24 -2.47 -9.69
CA THR A 112 1.29 -3.38 -10.34
C THR A 112 -0.09 -3.28 -9.70
N TYR A 113 -0.14 -3.31 -8.37
CA TYR A 113 -1.38 -3.16 -7.63
C TYR A 113 -2.00 -1.79 -7.81
N GLN A 114 -1.25 -0.69 -7.68
CA GLN A 114 -1.81 0.66 -7.82
C GLN A 114 -2.41 0.91 -9.21
N ILE A 115 -1.82 0.33 -10.27
CA ILE A 115 -2.38 0.40 -11.63
C ILE A 115 -3.66 -0.42 -11.74
N TRP A 116 -3.67 -1.65 -11.20
CA TRP A 116 -4.85 -2.50 -11.21
C TRP A 116 -6.00 -1.90 -10.38
N ASP A 117 -5.70 -1.44 -9.16
CA ASP A 117 -6.60 -0.83 -8.19
C ASP A 117 -7.25 0.44 -8.76
N PHE A 118 -6.43 1.34 -9.34
CA PHE A 118 -6.94 2.53 -10.01
C PHE A 118 -7.91 2.18 -11.16
N GLY A 119 -7.60 1.14 -11.94
CA GLY A 119 -8.46 0.69 -13.03
C GLY A 119 -9.78 0.08 -12.55
N ILE A 120 -9.73 -0.84 -11.59
CA ILE A 120 -10.93 -1.53 -11.07
C ILE A 120 -11.82 -0.59 -10.25
N SER A 121 -11.25 0.46 -9.64
CA SER A 121 -11.99 1.48 -8.90
C SER A 121 -13.01 2.25 -9.75
N PHE A 122 -12.88 2.27 -11.08
CA PHE A 122 -13.91 2.84 -11.96
C PHE A 122 -15.10 1.90 -12.20
N VAL A 123 -14.95 0.62 -11.87
CA VAL A 123 -15.98 -0.41 -12.05
C VAL A 123 -16.79 -0.62 -10.77
N ILE A 124 -16.18 -0.39 -9.60
CA ILE A 124 -16.80 -0.56 -8.29
C ILE A 124 -17.19 0.83 -7.74
N PRO A 125 -18.50 1.19 -7.68
CA PRO A 125 -18.94 2.54 -7.34
C PRO A 125 -18.38 3.08 -6.02
N GLU A 126 -18.23 2.22 -5.01
CA GLU A 126 -17.72 2.55 -3.67
C GLU A 126 -16.28 3.09 -3.70
N PHE A 127 -15.49 2.75 -4.72
CA PHE A 127 -14.08 3.10 -4.84
C PHE A 127 -13.81 4.28 -5.77
N THR A 128 -14.86 4.89 -6.32
CA THR A 128 -14.74 6.02 -7.28
C THR A 128 -14.43 7.37 -6.62
N GLN A 129 -14.19 7.41 -5.31
CA GLN A 129 -13.93 8.66 -4.60
C GLN A 129 -12.67 9.35 -5.14
N PRO A 130 -12.74 10.62 -5.58
CA PRO A 130 -11.62 11.29 -6.24
C PRO A 130 -10.32 11.31 -5.42
N ILE A 131 -10.45 11.39 -4.10
CA ILE A 131 -9.30 11.39 -3.18
C ILE A 131 -8.55 10.05 -3.17
N LEU A 132 -9.28 8.92 -3.28
CA LEU A 132 -8.69 7.60 -3.38
C LEU A 132 -8.02 7.41 -4.74
N LEU A 133 -8.72 7.75 -5.83
CA LEU A 133 -8.16 7.69 -7.18
C LEU A 133 -6.87 8.53 -7.31
N ALA A 134 -6.86 9.74 -6.76
CA ALA A 134 -5.68 10.60 -6.73
C ALA A 134 -4.53 9.98 -5.93
N HIS A 135 -4.84 9.34 -4.79
CA HIS A 135 -3.86 8.60 -3.98
C HIS A 135 -3.22 7.45 -4.78
N HIS A 136 -4.02 6.60 -5.42
CA HIS A 136 -3.53 5.47 -6.20
C HIS A 136 -2.69 5.93 -7.40
N ALA A 137 -3.13 6.97 -8.10
CA ALA A 137 -2.36 7.56 -9.19
C ALA A 137 -1.02 8.15 -8.73
N ALA A 138 -0.98 8.83 -7.58
CA ALA A 138 0.24 9.36 -7.00
C ALA A 138 1.20 8.23 -6.56
N ALA A 139 0.68 7.21 -5.89
CA ALA A 139 1.46 6.03 -5.48
C ALA A 139 2.06 5.29 -6.69
N ALA A 140 1.25 5.04 -7.74
CA ALA A 140 1.71 4.46 -9.00
C ALA A 140 2.80 5.32 -9.65
N THR A 141 2.63 6.64 -9.67
CA THR A 141 3.61 7.57 -10.24
C THR A 141 4.96 7.50 -9.51
N VAL A 142 4.96 7.49 -8.17
CA VAL A 142 6.17 7.35 -7.36
C VAL A 142 6.83 5.99 -7.59
N ALA A 143 6.04 4.90 -7.61
CA ALA A 143 6.56 3.55 -7.82
C ALA A 143 7.17 3.37 -9.21
N TYR A 144 6.52 3.90 -10.25
CA TYR A 144 7.07 3.91 -11.60
C TYR A 144 8.37 4.72 -11.67
N ALA A 145 8.42 5.92 -11.09
CA ALA A 145 9.61 6.74 -11.06
C ALA A 145 10.77 6.03 -10.32
N ALA A 146 10.49 5.43 -9.17
CA ALA A 146 11.46 4.66 -8.39
C ALA A 146 12.08 3.52 -9.20
N LEU A 147 11.27 2.72 -9.91
CA LEU A 147 11.78 1.64 -10.77
C LEU A 147 12.53 2.18 -12.00
N ARG A 148 11.96 3.17 -12.69
CA ARG A 148 12.49 3.67 -13.97
C ARG A 148 13.86 4.33 -13.82
N TYR A 149 14.04 5.08 -12.74
CA TYR A 149 15.26 5.81 -12.43
C TYR A 149 16.14 5.12 -11.40
N ASN A 150 15.67 3.98 -10.89
CA ASN A 150 16.38 3.16 -9.93
C ASN A 150 16.74 3.93 -8.65
N MET A 151 15.73 4.59 -8.09
CA MET A 151 15.82 5.48 -6.94
C MET A 151 14.88 5.00 -5.83
N LEU A 152 14.96 5.66 -4.68
CA LEU A 152 14.17 5.40 -3.47
C LEU A 152 14.42 4.03 -2.82
N GLY A 153 15.58 3.40 -2.94
CA GLY A 153 15.80 2.06 -2.35
C GLY A 153 15.42 1.96 -0.86
N TYR A 154 15.96 2.85 -0.02
CA TYR A 154 15.60 2.91 1.40
C TYR A 154 14.12 3.29 1.62
N TYR A 155 13.64 4.27 0.86
CA TYR A 155 12.34 4.90 1.05
C TYR A 155 11.18 4.02 0.55
N ALA A 156 11.38 3.23 -0.51
CA ALA A 156 10.39 2.30 -1.04
C ALA A 156 10.06 1.23 -0.02
N ILE A 157 11.06 0.70 0.71
CA ILE A 157 10.84 -0.27 1.80
C ILE A 157 9.89 0.30 2.86
N PHE A 158 10.01 1.60 3.15
CA PHE A 158 9.10 2.28 4.07
C PHE A 158 7.73 2.55 3.43
N PHE A 159 7.69 3.36 2.36
CA PHE A 159 6.45 3.91 1.78
C PHE A 159 5.56 2.89 1.08
N MET A 160 6.14 1.81 0.58
CA MET A 160 5.41 0.78 -0.17
C MET A 160 5.42 -0.56 0.56
N GLY A 161 5.99 -0.61 1.76
CA GLY A 161 6.15 -1.83 2.56
C GLY A 161 5.63 -1.65 3.97
N LEU A 162 6.34 -0.89 4.79
CA LEU A 162 5.97 -0.69 6.19
C LEU A 162 4.68 0.11 6.38
N SER A 163 4.43 1.10 5.55
CA SER A 163 3.14 1.83 5.53
C SER A 163 1.95 0.89 5.34
N GLU A 164 2.12 -0.20 4.58
CA GLU A 164 1.07 -1.17 4.27
C GLU A 164 0.72 -2.11 5.44
N ILE A 165 1.49 -2.10 6.53
CA ILE A 165 1.17 -2.89 7.73
C ILE A 165 -0.24 -2.56 8.24
N SER A 166 -0.57 -1.26 8.27
CA SER A 166 -1.91 -0.82 8.65
C SER A 166 -2.98 -1.27 7.65
N SER A 167 -2.67 -1.28 6.35
CA SER A 167 -3.60 -1.69 5.29
C SER A 167 -4.02 -3.15 5.43
N VAL A 168 -3.14 -4.03 5.91
CA VAL A 168 -3.49 -5.44 6.19
C VAL A 168 -4.66 -5.55 7.17
N PHE A 169 -4.65 -4.75 8.24
CA PHE A 169 -5.75 -4.73 9.20
C PHE A 169 -6.97 -4.02 8.64
N LEU A 170 -6.76 -2.95 7.86
CA LEU A 170 -7.84 -2.20 7.21
C LEU A 170 -8.67 -3.08 6.27
N VAL A 171 -8.05 -3.96 5.48
CA VAL A 171 -8.76 -4.89 4.59
C VAL A 171 -9.78 -5.74 5.35
N VAL A 172 -9.43 -6.20 6.56
CA VAL A 172 -10.35 -7.00 7.40
C VAL A 172 -11.46 -6.13 7.96
N ILE A 173 -11.17 -4.89 8.35
CA ILE A 173 -12.17 -3.93 8.84
C ILE A 173 -13.16 -3.58 7.72
N ASP A 174 -12.65 -3.30 6.52
CA ASP A 174 -13.48 -2.99 5.34
C ASP A 174 -14.34 -4.18 4.96
N LEU A 175 -13.81 -5.41 5.02
CA LEU A 175 -14.61 -6.61 4.81
C LEU A 175 -15.72 -6.72 5.88
N GLY A 176 -15.42 -6.39 7.14
CA GLY A 176 -16.41 -6.33 8.22
C GLY A 176 -17.46 -5.25 8.02
N ARG A 177 -17.13 -4.18 7.28
CA ARG A 177 -18.09 -3.15 6.88
C ARG A 177 -18.99 -3.65 5.75
N TYR A 178 -18.43 -4.30 4.73
CA TYR A 178 -19.20 -4.81 3.60
C TYR A 178 -20.07 -6.01 3.96
N ILE A 179 -19.56 -6.86 4.84
CA ILE A 179 -20.19 -8.09 5.30
C ILE A 179 -20.16 -8.05 6.83
N PRO A 180 -21.18 -7.44 7.46
CA PRO A 180 -21.22 -7.26 8.90
C PRO A 180 -21.12 -8.58 9.65
N PRO A 181 -20.21 -8.71 10.63
CA PRO A 181 -20.13 -9.91 11.43
C PRO A 181 -21.35 -10.04 12.35
N GLU A 182 -21.84 -11.27 12.55
CA GLU A 182 -22.81 -11.56 13.60
C GLU A 182 -22.17 -11.40 14.98
N SER A 183 -22.86 -10.71 15.90
CA SER A 183 -22.33 -10.42 17.23
C SER A 183 -21.93 -11.68 17.99
N GLY A 184 -20.75 -11.66 18.59
CA GLY A 184 -20.22 -12.77 19.38
C GLY A 184 -19.56 -13.88 18.57
N THR A 185 -19.48 -13.76 17.24
CA THR A 185 -18.70 -14.68 16.40
C THR A 185 -17.19 -14.42 16.48
N TYR A 186 -16.38 -15.39 16.05
CA TYR A 186 -14.94 -15.17 15.89
C TYR A 186 -14.63 -14.05 14.90
N TYR A 187 -15.48 -13.86 13.89
CA TYR A 187 -15.31 -12.81 12.89
C TYR A 187 -15.55 -11.42 13.50
N ASP A 188 -16.60 -11.28 14.33
CA ASP A 188 -16.87 -10.08 15.13
C ASP A 188 -15.68 -9.70 16.03
N MET A 189 -15.15 -10.68 16.77
CA MET A 189 -13.95 -10.50 17.59
C MET A 189 -12.74 -10.07 16.75
N LEU A 190 -12.51 -10.71 15.60
CA LEU A 190 -11.38 -10.40 14.73
C LEU A 190 -11.46 -8.96 14.20
N VAL A 191 -12.62 -8.54 13.70
CA VAL A 191 -12.82 -7.19 13.14
C VAL A 191 -12.68 -6.13 14.23
N HIS A 192 -13.45 -6.24 15.31
CA HIS A 192 -13.60 -5.15 16.27
C HIS A 192 -12.56 -5.16 17.40
N GLN A 193 -12.13 -6.33 17.88
CA GLN A 193 -11.23 -6.43 19.04
C GLN A 193 -9.76 -6.62 18.65
N VAL A 194 -9.47 -7.05 17.41
CA VAL A 194 -8.11 -7.32 16.95
C VAL A 194 -7.70 -6.36 15.84
N CYS A 195 -8.36 -6.40 14.70
CA CYS A 195 -7.95 -5.65 13.52
C CYS A 195 -8.16 -4.14 13.69
N ALA A 196 -9.31 -3.69 14.22
CA ALA A 196 -9.56 -2.27 14.48
C ALA A 196 -8.48 -1.59 15.34
N PRO A 197 -8.14 -2.08 16.56
CA PRO A 197 -7.10 -1.44 17.36
C PRO A 197 -5.71 -1.55 16.72
N LEU A 198 -5.38 -2.67 16.07
CA LEU A 198 -4.09 -2.82 15.38
C LEU A 198 -3.96 -1.87 14.19
N PHE A 199 -5.04 -1.67 13.43
CA PHE A 199 -5.10 -0.67 12.37
C PHE A 199 -4.78 0.71 12.91
N VAL A 200 -5.47 1.17 13.96
CA VAL A 200 -5.25 2.50 14.54
C VAL A 200 -3.80 2.68 15.00
N VAL A 201 -3.28 1.73 15.79
CA VAL A 201 -1.91 1.80 16.33
C VAL A 201 -0.88 1.84 15.20
N THR A 202 -0.99 0.93 14.23
CA THR A 202 -0.02 0.83 13.14
C THR A 202 -0.14 1.97 12.14
N PHE A 203 -1.35 2.48 11.89
CA PHE A 203 -1.58 3.66 11.06
C PHE A 203 -0.90 4.88 11.66
N PHE A 204 -1.12 5.15 12.96
CA PHE A 204 -0.49 6.28 13.64
C PHE A 204 1.03 6.15 13.64
N TYR A 205 1.55 4.97 13.93
CA TYR A 205 2.99 4.76 13.99
C TYR A 205 3.66 4.93 12.62
N TYR A 206 3.22 4.17 11.60
CA TYR A 206 3.89 4.16 10.30
C TYR A 206 3.47 5.32 9.39
N ARG A 207 2.18 5.66 9.34
CA ARG A 207 1.67 6.65 8.37
C ARG A 207 1.63 8.08 8.91
N VAL A 208 1.67 8.28 10.23
CA VAL A 208 1.70 9.62 10.83
C VAL A 208 3.08 9.92 11.41
N ILE A 209 3.51 9.18 12.44
CA ILE A 209 4.72 9.51 13.19
C ILE A 209 5.96 9.32 12.30
N LEU A 210 6.20 8.09 11.83
CA LEU A 210 7.42 7.78 11.07
C LEU A 210 7.46 8.46 9.71
N TRP A 211 6.30 8.60 9.04
CA TRP A 211 6.21 9.28 7.74
C TRP A 211 6.82 10.67 7.82
N TRP A 212 6.32 11.51 8.74
CA TRP A 212 6.82 12.88 8.87
C TRP A 212 8.20 12.93 9.51
N TYR A 213 8.47 12.13 10.54
CA TYR A 213 9.79 12.05 11.16
C TYR A 213 10.15 10.60 11.56
N PRO A 214 11.23 10.02 11.01
CA PRO A 214 12.33 10.71 10.32
C PRO A 214 12.25 10.70 8.79
N ILE A 215 11.23 10.09 8.18
CA ILE A 215 11.29 9.69 6.76
C ILE A 215 11.26 10.88 5.80
N THR A 216 10.23 11.73 5.85
CA THR A 216 10.14 12.95 5.02
C THR A 216 11.34 13.88 5.27
N VAL A 217 11.75 14.08 6.53
CA VAL A 217 12.92 14.91 6.85
C VAL A 217 14.20 14.37 6.20
N ASN A 218 14.43 13.06 6.25
CA ASN A 218 15.58 12.44 5.60
C ASN A 218 15.46 12.54 4.08
N LEU A 219 14.28 12.33 3.51
CA LEU A 219 14.05 12.41 2.06
C LEU A 219 14.36 13.81 1.53
N LEU A 220 13.92 14.86 2.23
CA LEU A 220 14.22 16.25 1.89
C LEU A 220 15.73 16.52 1.88
N LYS A 221 16.45 16.02 2.89
CA LYS A 221 17.93 16.14 2.97
C LYS A 221 18.60 15.41 1.82
N ASP A 222 18.21 14.17 1.57
CA ASP A 222 18.84 13.31 0.57
C ASP A 222 18.55 13.78 -0.86
N VAL A 223 17.35 14.34 -1.11
CA VAL A 223 17.03 15.01 -2.37
C VAL A 223 17.87 16.28 -2.54
N SER A 224 17.98 17.12 -1.50
CA SER A 224 18.81 18.34 -1.56
C SER A 224 20.28 18.03 -1.88
N ASP A 225 20.82 16.97 -1.27
CA ASP A 225 22.18 16.49 -1.58
C ASP A 225 22.26 15.86 -2.98
N GLY A 226 21.22 15.12 -3.39
CA GLY A 226 21.10 14.51 -4.71
C GLY A 226 21.09 15.55 -5.83
N LEU A 227 20.35 16.65 -5.68
CA LEU A 227 20.29 17.75 -6.66
C LEU A 227 21.65 18.44 -6.87
N LYS A 228 22.56 18.36 -5.91
CA LYS A 228 23.91 18.95 -6.01
C LYS A 228 24.94 18.00 -6.61
N LYS A 229 24.75 16.68 -6.44
CA LYS A 229 25.81 15.68 -6.65
C LYS A 229 25.47 14.61 -7.69
N SER A 230 24.20 14.40 -8.00
CA SER A 230 23.75 13.29 -8.84
C SER A 230 23.68 13.67 -10.32
N LYS A 231 23.84 12.67 -11.20
CA LYS A 231 23.55 12.79 -12.64
C LYS A 231 22.11 12.38 -12.98
N SER A 232 21.32 11.93 -12.00
CA SER A 232 19.92 11.57 -12.20
C SER A 232 19.07 12.80 -12.56
N PRO A 233 17.99 12.64 -13.32
CA PRO A 233 17.16 13.78 -13.71
C PRO A 233 16.56 14.49 -12.49
N HIS A 234 16.83 15.78 -12.33
CA HIS A 234 16.39 16.57 -11.17
C HIS A 234 14.86 16.62 -11.04
N TRP A 235 14.14 16.63 -12.16
CA TRP A 235 12.68 16.65 -12.17
C TRP A 235 12.08 15.46 -11.41
N VAL A 236 12.73 14.30 -11.42
CA VAL A 236 12.27 13.12 -10.68
C VAL A 236 12.34 13.39 -9.19
N MET A 237 13.41 14.03 -8.72
CA MET A 237 13.55 14.37 -7.30
C MET A 237 12.52 15.40 -6.85
N TYR A 238 12.24 16.40 -7.69
CA TYR A 238 11.16 17.35 -7.42
C TYR A 238 9.79 16.67 -7.39
N LEU A 239 9.54 15.74 -8.32
CA LEU A 239 8.30 14.94 -8.33
C LEU A 239 8.16 14.13 -7.03
N LEU A 240 9.24 13.52 -6.53
CA LEU A 240 9.21 12.77 -5.28
C LEU A 240 8.82 13.65 -4.09
N LEU A 241 9.39 14.85 -3.98
CA LEU A 241 9.02 15.80 -2.91
C LEU A 241 7.60 16.35 -3.09
N LEU A 242 7.22 16.64 -4.33
CA LEU A 242 5.90 17.15 -4.68
C LEU A 242 4.81 16.14 -4.32
N LEU A 243 5.07 14.84 -4.41
CA LEU A 243 4.11 13.80 -4.05
C LEU A 243 4.21 13.38 -2.57
N ASP A 244 5.40 13.40 -1.95
CA ASP A 244 5.57 13.04 -0.54
C ASP A 244 4.76 13.95 0.40
N ILE A 245 4.80 15.27 0.18
CA ILE A 245 4.14 16.24 1.08
C ILE A 245 2.60 16.12 1.04
N PRO A 246 1.92 16.17 -0.13
CA PRO A 246 0.48 15.97 -0.20
C PRO A 246 0.04 14.58 0.29
N MET A 247 0.81 13.53 -0.01
CA MET A 247 0.50 12.17 0.47
C MET A 247 0.62 12.07 1.98
N GLY A 248 1.59 12.75 2.59
CA GLY A 248 1.72 12.88 4.04
C GLY A 248 0.54 13.64 4.66
N PHE A 249 0.08 14.73 4.04
CA PHE A 249 -1.11 15.45 4.49
C PHE A 249 -2.38 14.60 4.37
N LEU A 250 -2.47 13.77 3.32
CA LEU A 250 -3.56 12.82 3.18
C LEU A 250 -3.58 11.80 4.33
N GLN A 251 -2.42 11.37 4.83
CA GLN A 251 -2.36 10.52 6.03
C GLN A 251 -2.91 11.25 7.27
N LEU A 252 -2.62 12.55 7.43
CA LEU A 252 -3.18 13.36 8.52
C LEU A 252 -4.69 13.57 8.39
N TYR A 253 -5.20 13.73 7.17
CA TYR A 253 -6.63 13.78 6.90
C TYR A 253 -7.32 12.48 7.34
N TRP A 254 -6.80 11.32 6.95
CA TRP A 254 -7.34 10.03 7.38
C TRP A 254 -7.20 9.81 8.89
N MET A 255 -6.10 10.25 9.50
CA MET A 255 -5.96 10.25 10.96
C MET A 255 -7.10 11.03 11.64
N ALA A 256 -7.46 12.20 11.12
CA ALA A 256 -8.56 12.99 11.68
C ALA A 256 -9.90 12.25 11.60
N LEU A 257 -10.18 11.55 10.48
CA LEU A 257 -11.38 10.71 10.33
C LEU A 257 -11.40 9.54 11.31
N ILE A 258 -10.25 8.88 11.53
CA ILE A 258 -10.11 7.80 12.53
C ILE A 258 -10.43 8.34 13.93
N VAL A 259 -9.85 9.48 14.31
CA VAL A 259 -10.10 10.10 15.63
C VAL A 259 -11.57 10.47 15.80
N GLN A 260 -12.20 11.06 14.77
CA GLN A 260 -13.62 11.41 14.81
C GLN A 260 -14.50 10.18 15.00
N THR A 261 -14.19 9.08 14.31
CA THR A 261 -14.91 7.81 14.44
C THR A 261 -14.78 7.26 15.86
N LEU A 262 -13.57 7.23 16.43
CA LEU A 262 -13.35 6.78 17.81
C LEU A 262 -14.09 7.64 18.84
N GLN A 263 -14.10 8.96 18.65
CA GLN A 263 -14.84 9.87 19.54
C GLN A 263 -16.35 9.60 19.49
N SER A 264 -16.91 9.37 18.31
CA SER A 264 -18.34 9.07 18.15
C SER A 264 -18.76 7.73 18.78
N GLN A 265 -17.84 6.78 18.92
CA GLN A 265 -18.09 5.50 19.58
C GLN A 265 -18.02 5.59 21.11
N MET A 266 -17.39 6.63 21.65
CA MET A 266 -17.25 6.84 23.10
C MET A 266 -18.35 7.73 23.70
N SER A 267 -19.03 8.53 22.86
CA SER A 267 -20.14 9.40 23.25
C SER A 267 -21.47 8.67 23.24
#